data_AF-A0A926BYU6-F1
#
_entry.id   AF-A0A926BYU6-F1
#
_cell.length_a   1.000
_cell.length_b   1.000
_cell.length_c   1.000
_cell.angle_alpha   90.00
_cell.angle_beta   90.00
_cell.angle_gamma   90.00
#
_symmetry.space_group_name_H-M   'P 1'
#
loop_
_entity.id
_entity.type
_entity.pdbx_description
1 polymer ?
#
loop_
_entity_poly.entity_id
_entity_poly.type
_entity_poly.pdbx_seq_one_letter_code
_entity_poly.pdbx_strand_id
1 'polypeptide(L)'
;MKKSLIIVILLSYGLIMPLFAQSADKIRIRLKNNGLLPREFKFVTRHPDEKYPDVFTTYLAPGAVYEADFRVGTSLAQVTQAEINATMKGRNVPGKPLLVVKANDSNKIVNLIQ
;
A
#
# COMPACT_ATOMS: atom_id res chain seq x y z
N MET A 1 -54.15 18.30 14.02
CA MET A 1 -53.53 16.96 13.90
C MET A 1 -52.72 16.73 12.61
N LYS A 2 -52.32 17.77 11.85
CA LYS A 2 -51.57 17.59 10.57
C LYS A 2 -50.09 17.97 10.62
N LYS A 3 -49.61 18.58 11.72
CA LYS A 3 -48.24 19.09 11.86
C LYS A 3 -47.24 18.05 12.40
N SER A 4 -47.73 16.96 13.00
CA SER A 4 -46.87 15.91 13.60
C SER A 4 -46.34 14.89 12.58
N LEU A 5 -46.94 14.81 11.39
CA LEU A 5 -46.55 13.82 10.38
C LEU A 5 -45.28 14.23 9.60
N ILE A 6 -45.02 15.54 9.48
CA ILE A 6 -43.90 16.08 8.69
C ILE A 6 -42.56 15.89 9.43
N ILE A 7 -42.57 15.91 10.76
CA ILE A 7 -41.36 15.77 11.60
C ILE A 7 -40.82 14.32 11.56
N VAL A 8 -41.71 13.32 11.46
CA VAL A 8 -41.32 11.90 11.41
C VAL A 8 -40.67 11.55 10.06
N ILE A 9 -41.11 12.17 8.97
CA ILE A 9 -40.52 11.95 7.63
C ILE A 9 -39.15 12.62 7.50
N LEU A 10 -38.93 13.77 8.14
CA LEU A 10 -37.61 14.42 8.15
C LEU A 10 -36.57 13.68 9.02
N LEU A 11 -37.01 13.01 10.10
CA LEU A 11 -36.10 12.19 10.92
C LEU A 11 -35.70 10.88 10.24
N SER A 12 -36.55 10.30 9.39
CA SER A 12 -36.23 9.04 8.69
C SER A 12 -35.31 9.22 7.47
N TYR A 13 -35.23 10.43 6.90
CA TYR A 13 -34.30 10.72 5.79
C TYR A 13 -32.88 11.07 6.25
N GLY A 14 -32.66 11.38 7.54
CA GLY A 14 -31.34 11.74 8.07
C GLY A 14 -30.39 10.56 8.32
N LEU A 15 -30.85 9.31 8.15
CA LEU A 15 -30.09 8.10 8.47
C LEU A 15 -29.57 7.33 7.25
N ILE A 16 -29.63 7.96 6.07
CA ILE A 16 -29.11 7.38 4.84
C ILE A 16 -28.09 8.36 4.29
N MET A 17 -26.82 8.20 4.70
CA MET A 17 -25.57 8.47 3.95
C MET A 17 -24.39 8.60 4.94
N PRO A 18 -23.16 8.12 4.65
CA PRO A 18 -22.75 7.13 3.65
C PRO A 18 -22.02 5.92 4.30
N LEU A 19 -22.38 4.70 3.90
CA LEU A 19 -21.64 3.46 4.19
C LEU A 19 -20.33 3.31 3.39
N PHE A 20 -19.82 4.39 2.77
CA PHE A 20 -18.68 4.34 1.85
C PHE A 20 -17.38 4.90 2.45
N ALA A 21 -17.23 4.85 3.77
CA ALA A 21 -15.93 4.96 4.41
C ALA A 21 -15.31 3.57 4.62
N GLN A 22 -15.33 2.71 3.60
CA GLN A 22 -14.47 1.54 3.60
C GLN A 22 -13.05 2.06 3.36
N SER A 23 -12.31 2.29 4.45
CA SER A 23 -10.89 2.61 4.37
C SER A 23 -10.26 1.57 3.45
N ALA A 24 -9.59 2.00 2.37
CA ALA A 24 -8.91 1.09 1.46
C ALA A 24 -8.08 0.10 2.29
N ASP A 25 -8.48 -1.18 2.28
CA ASP A 25 -7.96 -2.18 3.21
C ASP A 25 -6.44 -2.19 3.10
N LYS A 26 -5.78 -1.80 4.20
CA LYS A 26 -4.32 -1.94 4.31
C LYS A 26 -4.04 -3.37 4.75
N ILE A 27 -3.13 -4.03 4.05
CA ILE A 27 -2.67 -5.36 4.40
C ILE A 27 -1.18 -5.35 4.70
N ARG A 28 -0.79 -6.19 5.64
CA ARG A 28 0.60 -6.35 6.04
C ARG A 28 1.34 -7.30 5.11
N ILE A 29 2.46 -6.86 4.58
CA ILE A 29 3.41 -7.66 3.81
C ILE A 29 4.72 -7.78 4.59
N ARG A 30 5.34 -8.95 4.52
CA ARG A 30 6.58 -9.30 5.23
C ARG A 30 7.71 -9.44 4.22
N LEU A 31 8.62 -8.48 4.18
CA LEU A 31 9.76 -8.44 3.27
C LEU A 31 10.96 -9.10 3.94
N LYS A 32 11.44 -10.22 3.39
CA LYS A 32 12.52 -11.03 4.00
C LYS A 32 13.82 -10.90 3.23
N ASN A 33 14.90 -10.60 3.93
CA ASN A 33 16.25 -10.82 3.39
C ASN A 33 16.57 -12.31 3.44
N ASN A 34 16.37 -13.01 2.32
CA ASN A 34 16.73 -14.43 2.16
C ASN A 34 18.18 -14.64 1.71
N GLY A 35 19.02 -13.61 1.76
CA GLY A 35 20.45 -13.69 1.47
C GLY A 35 21.31 -14.06 2.67
N LEU A 36 22.60 -14.28 2.40
CA LEU A 36 23.62 -14.61 3.40
C LEU A 36 24.30 -13.39 4.03
N LEU A 37 24.10 -12.19 3.46
CA LEU A 37 24.76 -10.96 3.89
C LEU A 37 23.75 -9.88 4.27
N PRO A 38 24.08 -9.00 5.23
CA PRO A 38 23.33 -7.78 5.48
C PRO A 38 23.29 -6.90 4.22
N ARG A 39 22.12 -6.35 3.89
CA ARG A 39 21.92 -5.53 2.69
C ARG A 39 20.95 -4.38 2.94
N GLU A 40 21.21 -3.27 2.26
CA GLU A 40 20.25 -2.19 2.08
C GLU A 40 19.29 -2.57 0.93
N PHE A 41 17.99 -2.41 1.16
CA PHE A 41 16.95 -2.60 0.17
C PHE A 41 16.18 -1.30 0.00
N LYS A 42 15.99 -0.89 -1.25
CA LYS A 42 15.26 0.32 -1.61
C LYS A 42 14.05 -0.07 -2.44
N PHE A 43 12.93 0.59 -2.17
CA PHE A 43 11.65 0.24 -2.76
C PHE A 43 10.96 1.47 -3.31
N VAL A 44 10.21 1.26 -4.39
CA VAL A 44 9.23 2.19 -4.90
C VAL A 44 7.87 1.53 -4.79
N THR A 45 6.90 2.26 -4.25
CA THR A 45 5.50 1.86 -4.20
C THR A 45 4.62 2.82 -4.98
N ARG A 46 3.61 2.29 -5.66
CA ARG A 46 2.64 3.10 -6.38
C ARG A 46 1.25 2.51 -6.22
N HIS A 47 0.35 3.27 -5.60
CA HIS A 47 -1.08 2.99 -5.66
C HIS A 47 -1.71 3.70 -6.87
N PRO A 48 -2.67 3.10 -7.60
CA PRO A 48 -3.32 3.75 -8.74
C PRO A 48 -4.01 5.08 -8.39
N ASP A 49 -4.53 5.20 -7.17
CA ASP A 49 -5.17 6.44 -6.68
C ASP A 49 -4.18 7.51 -6.23
N GLU A 50 -2.88 7.22 -6.19
CA GLU A 50 -1.85 8.14 -5.71
C GLU A 50 -1.11 8.79 -6.88
N LYS A 51 -1.03 10.12 -6.86
CA LYS A 51 -0.39 10.90 -7.93
C LYS A 51 1.12 10.69 -8.00
N TYR A 52 1.76 10.49 -6.85
CA TYR A 52 3.20 10.35 -6.72
C TYR A 52 3.55 8.98 -6.14
N PRO A 53 4.63 8.35 -6.60
CA PRO A 53 5.12 7.14 -5.98
C PRO A 53 5.77 7.45 -4.63
N ASP A 54 5.68 6.50 -3.70
CA ASP A 54 6.40 6.53 -2.44
C ASP A 54 7.71 5.75 -2.57
N VAL A 55 8.73 6.19 -1.82
CA VAL A 55 10.04 5.55 -1.78
C VAL A 55 10.43 5.32 -0.33
N PHE A 56 10.89 4.12 -0.02
CA PHE A 56 11.42 3.81 1.29
C PHE A 56 12.62 2.86 1.19
N THR A 57 13.42 2.88 2.25
CA THR A 57 14.65 2.12 2.36
C THR A 57 14.68 1.42 3.70
N THR A 58 15.21 0.19 3.72
CA THR A 58 15.44 -0.55 4.96
C THR A 58 16.74 -1.32 4.86
N TYR A 59 17.40 -1.51 6.01
CA TYR A 59 18.61 -2.31 6.12
C TYR A 59 18.29 -3.59 6.87
N LEU A 60 18.54 -4.74 6.24
CA LEU A 60 18.14 -6.04 6.79
C LEU A 60 19.33 -6.98 6.89
N ALA A 61 19.52 -7.54 8.09
CA ALA A 61 20.42 -8.66 8.33
C ALA A 61 19.92 -9.95 7.64
N PRO A 62 20.77 -10.96 7.46
CA PRO A 62 20.37 -12.26 6.92
C PRO A 62 19.20 -12.87 7.71
N GLY A 63 18.15 -13.30 7.01
CA GLY A 63 16.95 -13.89 7.60
C GLY A 63 15.97 -12.91 8.24
N ALA A 64 16.35 -11.64 8.41
CA ALA A 64 15.49 -10.61 9.00
C ALA A 64 14.28 -10.29 8.11
N VAL A 65 13.20 -9.88 8.77
CA VAL A 65 11.91 -9.55 8.14
C VAL A 65 11.54 -8.11 8.49
N TYR A 66 11.18 -7.34 7.47
CA TYR A 66 10.56 -6.02 7.61
C TYR A 66 9.07 -6.14 7.34
N GLU A 67 8.25 -5.59 8.22
CA GLU A 67 6.79 -5.59 8.07
C GLU A 67 6.33 -4.22 7.61
N ALA A 68 5.55 -4.18 6.52
CA ALA A 68 5.03 -2.95 5.96
C ALA A 68 3.55 -3.12 5.56
N ASP A 69 2.74 -2.12 5.87
CA ASP A 69 1.31 -2.13 5.58
C ASP A 69 1.06 -1.34 4.28
N PHE A 70 0.45 -2.00 3.29
CA PHE A 70 0.16 -1.42 1.97
C PHE A 70 -1.32 -1.47 1.66
N ARG A 71 -1.83 -0.48 0.92
CA ARG A 71 -3.19 -0.52 0.38
C ARG A 71 -3.29 -1.61 -0.69
N VAL A 72 -4.42 -2.33 -0.71
CA VAL A 72 -4.71 -3.26 -1.81
C VAL A 72 -4.68 -2.52 -3.15
N GLY A 73 -3.95 -3.07 -4.13
CA GLY A 73 -3.71 -2.46 -5.43
C GLY A 73 -2.37 -1.75 -5.56
N THR A 74 -1.64 -1.51 -4.46
CA THR A 74 -0.28 -0.96 -4.50
C THR A 74 0.66 -1.91 -5.23
N SER A 75 1.41 -1.40 -6.23
CA SER A 75 2.55 -2.11 -6.79
C SER A 75 3.79 -1.83 -5.94
N LEU A 76 4.59 -2.88 -5.70
CA LEU A 76 5.85 -2.84 -4.97
C LEU A 76 6.96 -3.33 -5.88
N ALA A 77 7.99 -2.50 -6.07
CA ALA A 77 9.20 -2.86 -6.81
C ALA A 77 10.44 -2.55 -5.97
N GLN A 78 11.44 -3.42 -6.08
CA GLN A 78 12.78 -3.13 -5.57
C GLN A 78 13.55 -2.34 -6.62
N VAL A 79 14.26 -1.31 -6.17
CA VAL A 79 14.93 -0.36 -7.04
C VAL A 79 16.34 -0.05 -6.56
N THR A 80 17.13 0.51 -7.46
CA THR A 80 18.44 1.10 -7.20
C THR A 80 18.33 2.61 -6.96
N GLN A 81 19.40 3.23 -6.46
CA GLN A 81 19.42 4.68 -6.29
C GLN A 81 19.26 5.44 -7.62
N ALA A 82 19.82 4.90 -8.71
CA ALA A 82 19.69 5.51 -10.03
C ALA A 82 18.23 5.52 -10.52
N GLU A 83 17.50 4.45 -10.24
CA GLU A 83 16.08 4.31 -10.58
C GLU A 83 15.19 5.21 -9.72
N ILE A 84 15.52 5.38 -8.43
CA ILE A 84 14.87 6.38 -7.57
C ILE A 84 15.09 7.78 -8.14
N ASN A 85 16.33 8.13 -8.48
CA ASN A 85 16.65 9.45 -9.03
C ASN A 85 15.91 9.70 -10.36
N ALA A 86 15.73 8.68 -11.19
CA ALA A 86 14.94 8.77 -12.41
C ALA A 86 13.44 8.94 -12.12
N THR A 87 12.91 8.23 -11.12
CA THR A 87 11.52 8.39 -10.64
C THR A 87 11.26 9.80 -10.14
N MET A 88 12.18 10.38 -9.36
CA MET A 88 12.12 11.76 -8.87
C MET A 88 12.16 12.80 -10.00
N LYS A 89 12.74 12.45 -11.16
CA LYS A 89 12.72 13.27 -12.38
C LYS A 89 11.46 13.07 -13.22
N GLY A 90 10.45 12.39 -12.69
CA GLY A 90 9.17 12.13 -13.36
C GLY A 90 9.23 11.01 -14.41
N ARG A 91 10.33 10.25 -14.51
CA ARG A 91 10.39 9.09 -15.40
C ARG A 91 9.68 7.92 -14.76
N ASN A 92 8.92 7.16 -15.56
CA ASN A 92 8.36 5.91 -15.09
C ASN A 92 9.45 4.84 -15.10
N VAL A 93 9.82 4.34 -13.92
CA VAL A 93 10.84 3.31 -13.77
C VAL A 93 10.18 2.08 -13.15
N PRO A 94 10.18 0.92 -13.84
CA PRO A 94 9.49 -0.26 -13.35
C PRO A 94 10.19 -0.93 -12.16
N GLY A 95 11.53 -0.78 -12.05
CA GLY A 95 12.34 -1.51 -11.08
C GLY A 95 12.26 -3.03 -11.26
N LYS A 96 12.72 -3.78 -10.27
CA LYS A 96 12.47 -5.22 -10.16
C LYS A 96 11.12 -5.45 -9.48
N PRO A 97 10.08 -5.91 -10.20
CA PRO A 97 8.75 -6.08 -9.63
C PRO A 97 8.76 -7.18 -8.57
N LEU A 98 8.20 -6.90 -7.40
CA LEU A 98 8.10 -7.88 -6.31
C LEU A 98 6.67 -8.38 -6.13
N LEU A 99 5.71 -7.46 -6.08
CA LEU A 99 4.32 -7.80 -5.78
C LEU A 99 3.38 -6.69 -6.27
N VAL A 100 2.17 -7.07 -6.67
CA VAL A 100 1.01 -6.18 -6.65
C VAL A 100 0.11 -6.67 -5.52
N VAL A 101 -0.14 -5.80 -4.54
CA VAL A 101 -0.79 -6.13 -3.27
C VAL A 101 -2.25 -6.51 -3.52
N LYS A 102 -2.64 -7.74 -3.16
CA LYS A 102 -4.03 -8.23 -3.26
C LYS A 102 -4.61 -8.47 -1.87
N ALA A 103 -5.93 -8.36 -1.71
CA ALA A 103 -6.59 -8.56 -0.42
C ALA A 103 -6.23 -9.88 0.30
N ASN A 104 -5.90 -10.95 -0.45
CA ASN A 104 -5.50 -12.25 0.11
C ASN A 104 -3.99 -12.40 0.39
N ASP A 105 -3.17 -11.36 0.16
CA ASP A 105 -1.74 -11.37 0.44
C ASP A 105 -1.40 -11.02 1.91
N SER A 106 -2.39 -10.95 2.81
CA SER A 106 -2.15 -10.63 4.23
C SER A 106 -1.10 -11.57 4.86
N ASN A 107 -0.10 -10.98 5.52
CA ASN A 107 1.04 -11.65 6.14
C ASN A 107 1.95 -12.43 5.18
N LYS A 108 1.79 -12.24 3.86
CA LYS A 108 2.63 -12.89 2.85
C LYS A 108 4.09 -12.51 3.02
N ILE A 109 4.95 -13.52 2.95
CA ILE A 109 6.40 -13.34 2.97
C ILE A 109 6.89 -13.21 1.53
N VAL A 110 7.57 -12.11 1.23
CA VAL A 110 8.23 -11.86 -0.05
C VAL A 110 9.74 -11.91 0.15
N ASN A 111 10.39 -12.84 -0.54
CA ASN A 111 11.85 -12.95 -0.56
C ASN A 111 12.45 -11.84 -1.43
N LEU A 112 13.39 -11.08 -0.88
CA LEU A 112 13.98 -9.90 -1.53
C LEU A 112 15.13 -10.22 -2.48
N ILE A 113 15.70 -11.42 -2.40
CA ILE A 113 16.73 -11.90 -3.33
C ILE A 113 16.11 -13.02 -4.15
N GLN A 114 16.07 -12.83 -5.48
CA GLN A 114 15.65 -13.83 -6.46
C GLN A 114 16.82 -14.12 -7.36
#